data_AF-A0A315ENW5-F1
#
_entry.id   AF-A0A315ENW5-F1
#
_cell.length_a   1.000
_cell.length_b   1.000
_cell.length_c   1.000
_cell.angle_alpha   90.00
_cell.angle_beta   90.00
_cell.angle_gamma   90.00
#
_symmetry.space_group_name_H-M   'P 1'
#
loop_
_entity.id
_entity.type
_entity.pdbx_description
1 polymer ?
#
loop_
_entity_poly.entity_id
_entity_poly.type
_entity_poly.pdbx_seq_one_letter_code
_entity_poly.pdbx_strand_id
1 'polypeptide(L)'
;MGELNIWTVGWSIVLVLNWLIDHAFWIGAAIYGRSLLRRMRRELAEQGPADGVQRKAVQRRYLKRFLVVACLWYAAGSAWFYYKDAQARQSAYNCDKSVSTEDGGAYIGDECALLRQPWSNKEGTAGVRDGFSALVRIYSSKTGELLAEEFVANPEGALHWEKDNVWIHGSDTEGESGLMIELPPSRWRQLKAKLP
;
A
#
# COMPACT_ATOMS: atom_id res chain seq x y z
N MET A 1 -12.18 15.21 40.01
CA MET A 1 -11.06 14.49 39.35
C MET A 1 -11.69 13.45 38.46
N GLY A 2 -11.74 13.71 37.15
CA GLY A 2 -12.41 12.82 36.20
C GLY A 2 -11.57 11.56 36.03
N GLU A 3 -12.16 10.39 36.28
CA GLU A 3 -11.54 9.11 36.02
C GLU A 3 -11.15 9.05 34.53
N LEU A 4 -9.85 8.99 34.26
CA LEU A 4 -9.32 8.75 32.92
C LEU A 4 -9.82 7.37 32.49
N ASN A 5 -10.83 7.36 31.63
CA ASN A 5 -11.43 6.15 31.13
C ASN A 5 -10.35 5.32 30.44
N ILE A 6 -10.01 4.17 31.04
CA ILE A 6 -8.97 3.24 30.60
C ILE A 6 -9.14 2.84 29.14
N TRP A 7 -10.38 2.81 28.65
CA TRP A 7 -10.68 2.59 27.24
C TRP A 7 -10.09 3.68 26.33
N THR A 8 -10.27 4.96 26.65
CA THR A 8 -9.69 6.09 25.88
C THR A 8 -8.15 6.07 25.87
N VAL A 9 -7.52 5.66 26.97
CA VAL A 9 -6.05 5.52 27.04
C VAL A 9 -5.59 4.35 26.19
N GLY A 10 -6.28 3.21 26.26
CA GLY A 10 -6.01 2.05 25.41
C GLY A 10 -6.13 2.38 23.92
N TRP A 11 -7.19 3.09 23.51
CA TRP A 11 -7.37 3.56 22.14
C TRP A 11 -6.28 4.53 21.68
N SER A 12 -5.89 5.46 22.54
CA SER A 12 -4.81 6.41 22.22
C SER A 12 -3.48 5.68 21.98
N ILE A 13 -3.19 4.64 22.76
CA ILE A 13 -1.99 3.81 22.58
C ILE A 13 -2.07 3.02 21.26
N VAL A 14 -3.20 2.44 20.91
CA VAL A 14 -3.38 1.70 19.65
C VAL A 14 -3.25 2.63 18.44
N LEU A 15 -3.83 3.83 18.50
CA LEU A 15 -3.71 4.83 17.43
C LEU A 15 -2.27 5.32 17.28
N VAL A 16 -1.58 5.58 18.39
CA VAL A 16 -0.15 5.98 18.36
C VAL A 16 0.71 4.83 17.83
N LEU A 17 0.45 3.58 18.22
CA LEU A 17 1.21 2.43 17.72
C LEU A 17 0.97 2.18 16.23
N ASN A 18 -0.26 2.27 15.74
CA ASN A 18 -0.55 2.18 14.31
C ASN A 18 0.11 3.34 13.55
N TRP A 19 -0.01 4.57 14.05
CA TRP A 19 0.66 5.73 13.46
C TRP A 19 2.19 5.55 13.44
N LEU A 20 2.77 5.03 14.52
CA LEU A 20 4.20 4.75 14.61
C LEU A 20 4.63 3.62 13.67
N ILE A 21 3.78 2.63 13.40
CA ILE A 21 4.05 1.56 12.42
C ILE A 21 4.03 2.14 11.00
N ASP A 22 3.04 2.97 10.68
CA ASP A 22 2.91 3.63 9.38
C ASP A 22 4.06 4.61 9.11
N HIS A 23 4.56 5.26 10.18
CA HIS A 23 5.65 6.23 10.11
C HIS A 23 6.99 5.67 10.57
N ALA A 24 7.09 4.36 10.87
CA ALA A 24 8.31 3.74 11.40
C ALA A 24 9.49 3.94 10.45
N PHE A 25 9.20 3.91 9.15
CA PHE A 25 10.15 4.22 8.08
C PHE A 25 10.69 5.66 8.22
N TRP A 26 9.80 6.66 8.31
CA TRP A 26 10.18 8.07 8.39
C TRP A 26 10.89 8.41 9.70
N ILE A 27 10.44 7.83 10.81
CA ILE A 27 11.06 7.97 12.13
C ILE A 27 12.45 7.34 12.14
N GLY A 28 12.58 6.11 11.63
CA GLY A 28 13.86 5.41 11.50
C GLY A 28 14.84 6.17 10.60
N ALA A 29 14.38 6.63 9.43
CA ALA A 29 15.17 7.45 8.51
C ALA A 29 15.60 8.77 9.15
N ALA A 30 14.73 9.44 9.88
CA ALA A 30 15.04 10.69 10.57
C ALA A 30 16.07 10.49 11.71
N ILE A 31 15.90 9.45 12.54
CA ILE A 31 16.84 9.12 13.63
C ILE A 31 18.21 8.75 13.04
N TYR A 32 18.23 7.90 12.02
CA TYR A 32 19.46 7.46 11.35
C TYR A 32 20.16 8.63 10.65
N GLY A 33 19.41 9.45 9.91
CA GLY A 33 19.91 10.66 9.26
C GLY A 33 20.49 11.65 10.27
N ARG A 34 19.82 11.86 11.41
CA ARG A 34 20.33 12.72 12.50
C ARG A 34 21.62 12.17 13.10
N SER A 35 21.73 10.85 13.29
CA SER A 35 22.94 10.19 13.77
C SER A 35 24.12 10.35 12.80
N LEU A 36 23.89 10.10 11.49
CA LEU A 36 24.90 10.28 10.45
C LEU A 36 25.34 11.74 10.34
N LEU A 37 24.41 12.69 10.40
CA LEU A 37 24.72 14.12 10.34
C LEU A 37 25.62 14.54 11.51
N ARG A 38 25.34 14.05 12.73
CA ARG A 38 26.18 14.31 13.90
C ARG A 38 27.59 13.75 13.72
N ARG A 39 27.72 12.53 13.19
CA ARG A 39 29.03 11.90 12.91
C ARG A 39 29.81 12.66 11.84
N MET A 40 29.15 13.05 10.75
CA MET A 40 29.73 13.86 9.68
C MET A 40 30.23 15.21 10.19
N ARG A 41 29.44 15.91 11.03
CA ARG A 41 29.85 17.19 11.63
C ARG A 41 31.07 17.05 12.53
N ARG A 42 31.19 15.96 13.28
CA ARG A 42 32.37 15.67 14.12
C ARG A 42 33.61 15.44 13.25
N GLU A 43 33.53 14.57 12.24
CA GLU A 43 34.66 14.33 11.33
C GLU A 43 35.10 15.60 10.58
N LEU A 44 34.15 16.44 10.15
CA LEU A 44 34.48 17.71 9.50
C LEU A 44 35.12 18.73 10.45
N ALA A 45 34.79 18.69 11.75
CA ALA A 45 35.38 19.57 12.76
C ALA A 45 36.82 19.12 13.13
N GLU A 46 37.07 17.82 13.18
CA GLU A 46 38.40 17.24 13.45
C GLU A 46 39.40 17.51 12.30
N GLN A 47 38.91 17.74 11.08
CA GLN A 47 39.73 18.01 9.90
C GLN A 47 40.26 19.45 9.79
N GLY A 48 39.90 20.36 10.70
CA GLY A 48 40.38 21.75 10.67
C GLY A 48 40.03 22.49 9.35
N PRO A 49 40.88 23.41 8.84
CA PRO A 49 40.68 24.05 7.54
C PRO A 49 41.09 23.09 6.40
N ALA A 50 40.49 21.90 6.37
CA ALA A 50 40.70 20.96 5.27
C ALA A 50 40.20 21.53 3.95
N ASP A 51 40.96 21.24 2.88
CA ASP A 51 40.68 21.59 1.50
C ASP A 51 39.23 21.23 1.10
N GLY A 52 38.59 22.09 0.30
CA GLY A 52 37.20 21.93 -0.11
C GLY A 52 36.93 20.58 -0.81
N VAL A 53 37.95 19.97 -1.38
CA VAL A 53 37.91 18.62 -1.97
C VAL A 53 37.71 17.54 -0.91
N GLN A 54 38.42 17.61 0.22
CA GLN A 54 38.30 16.62 1.31
C GLN A 54 36.92 16.71 1.99
N ARG A 55 36.42 17.93 2.22
CA ARG A 55 35.08 18.14 2.78
C ARG A 55 33.97 17.52 1.91
N LYS A 56 34.05 17.71 0.58
CA LYS A 56 33.10 17.10 -0.37
C LYS A 56 33.17 15.58 -0.37
N ALA A 57 34.36 15.01 -0.23
CA ALA A 57 34.53 13.55 -0.16
C ALA A 57 33.87 12.95 1.09
N VAL A 58 34.04 13.58 2.25
CA VAL A 58 33.38 13.17 3.51
C VAL A 58 31.86 13.27 3.38
N GLN A 59 31.32 14.39 2.89
CA GLN A 59 29.88 14.56 2.68
C GLN A 59 29.29 13.49 1.74
N ARG A 60 29.95 13.23 0.60
CA ARG A 60 29.51 12.19 -0.34
C ARG A 60 29.48 10.80 0.29
N ARG A 61 30.46 10.47 1.13
CA ARG A 61 30.52 9.18 1.85
C ARG A 61 29.31 9.00 2.78
N TYR A 62 28.97 10.02 3.57
CA TYR A 62 27.83 9.97 4.47
C TYR A 62 26.49 9.97 3.73
N LEU A 63 26.37 10.75 2.65
CA LEU A 63 25.19 10.74 1.80
C LEU A 63 24.95 9.34 1.19
N LYS A 64 26.00 8.71 0.65
CA LYS A 64 25.91 7.33 0.13
C LYS A 64 25.44 6.34 1.21
N ARG A 65 25.99 6.43 2.42
CA ARG A 65 25.55 5.57 3.56
C ARG A 65 24.09 5.78 3.92
N PHE A 66 23.64 7.04 3.95
CA PHE A 66 22.24 7.36 4.19
C PHE A 66 21.33 6.77 3.11
N LEU A 67 21.67 6.99 1.83
CA LEU A 67 20.88 6.48 0.70
C LEU A 67 20.79 4.95 0.70
N VAL A 68 21.90 4.25 0.95
CA VAL A 68 21.89 2.77 1.03
C VAL A 68 20.92 2.29 2.10
N VAL A 69 20.96 2.87 3.29
CA VAL A 69 20.06 2.47 4.38
C VAL A 69 18.61 2.85 4.07
N ALA A 70 18.36 4.02 3.49
CA ALA A 70 17.03 4.42 3.05
C ALA A 70 16.45 3.45 2.01
N CYS A 71 17.24 3.03 1.03
CA CYS A 71 16.84 2.03 0.03
C CYS A 71 16.53 0.67 0.66
N LEU A 72 17.37 0.19 1.60
CA LEU A 72 17.12 -1.07 2.30
C LEU A 72 15.84 -1.03 3.12
N TRP A 73 15.60 0.07 3.84
CA TRP A 73 14.37 0.27 4.60
C TRP A 73 13.14 0.35 3.70
N TYR A 74 13.25 1.05 2.57
CA TYR A 74 12.16 1.13 1.60
C TYR A 74 11.82 -0.26 1.06
N ALA A 75 12.84 -1.04 0.65
CA ALA A 75 12.65 -2.41 0.18
C ALA A 75 12.01 -3.31 1.26
N ALA A 76 12.45 -3.22 2.51
CA ALA A 76 11.87 -3.98 3.62
C ALA A 76 10.41 -3.59 3.88
N GLY A 77 10.09 -2.28 3.83
CA GLY A 77 8.73 -1.77 3.96
C GLY A 77 7.82 -2.25 2.83
N SER A 78 8.26 -2.13 1.58
CA SER A 78 7.52 -2.62 0.41
C SER A 78 7.26 -4.13 0.49
N ALA A 79 8.25 -4.93 0.92
CA ALA A 79 8.08 -6.36 1.12
C ALA A 79 7.06 -6.69 2.23
N TRP A 80 7.07 -5.93 3.32
CA TRP A 80 6.10 -6.08 4.41
C TRP A 80 4.67 -5.75 3.94
N PHE A 81 4.47 -4.63 3.24
CA PHE A 81 3.15 -4.25 2.72
C PHE A 81 2.63 -5.28 1.73
N TYR A 82 3.49 -5.73 0.82
CA TYR A 82 3.16 -6.80 -0.12
C TYR A 82 2.74 -8.09 0.60
N TYR A 83 3.44 -8.48 1.66
CA TYR A 83 3.09 -9.66 2.45
C TYR A 83 1.71 -9.53 3.12
N LYS A 84 1.36 -8.33 3.60
CA LYS A 84 0.04 -8.05 4.18
C LYS A 84 -1.07 -8.13 3.13
N ASP A 85 -0.84 -7.61 1.94
CA ASP A 85 -1.78 -7.71 0.82
C ASP A 85 -1.94 -9.17 0.36
N ALA A 86 -0.85 -9.93 0.25
CA ALA A 86 -0.90 -11.36 -0.08
C ALA A 86 -1.70 -12.16 0.96
N GLN A 87 -1.55 -11.87 2.25
CA GLN A 87 -2.40 -12.46 3.28
C GLN A 87 -3.89 -12.11 3.10
N ALA A 88 -4.21 -10.89 2.67
CA ALA A 88 -5.58 -10.50 2.38
C ALA A 88 -6.13 -11.29 1.17
N ARG A 89 -5.35 -11.45 0.09
CA ARG A 89 -5.72 -12.29 -1.07
C ARG A 89 -6.07 -13.72 -0.67
N GLN A 90 -5.26 -14.32 0.19
CA GLN A 90 -5.47 -15.69 0.68
C GLN A 90 -6.70 -15.82 1.58
N SER A 91 -7.23 -14.70 2.08
CA SER A 91 -8.43 -14.66 2.92
C SER A 91 -9.72 -14.45 2.13
N ALA A 92 -9.64 -14.44 0.80
CA ALA A 92 -10.79 -14.27 -0.08
C ALA A 92 -11.77 -15.46 0.00
N TYR A 93 -13.06 -15.15 0.11
CA TYR A 93 -14.15 -16.13 0.22
C TYR A 93 -15.43 -15.56 -0.40
N ASN A 94 -16.46 -16.40 -0.58
CA ASN A 94 -17.75 -16.02 -1.17
C ASN A 94 -17.60 -15.15 -2.43
N CYS A 95 -17.02 -15.74 -3.47
CA CYS A 95 -16.76 -15.03 -4.72
C CYS A 95 -17.97 -15.08 -5.65
N ASP A 96 -18.52 -13.93 -5.97
CA ASP A 96 -19.58 -13.77 -6.95
C ASP A 96 -18.98 -13.54 -8.34
N LYS A 97 -19.50 -14.26 -9.33
CA LYS A 97 -18.99 -14.23 -10.70
C LYS A 97 -19.93 -13.49 -11.64
N SER A 98 -19.37 -12.70 -12.54
CA SER A 98 -20.10 -12.05 -13.62
C SER A 98 -19.29 -12.12 -14.92
N VAL A 99 -19.97 -11.90 -16.05
CA VAL A 99 -19.39 -12.04 -17.39
C VAL A 99 -19.65 -10.75 -18.15
N SER A 100 -18.68 -10.29 -18.95
CA SER A 100 -18.81 -9.06 -19.72
C SER A 100 -19.89 -9.19 -20.80
N THR A 101 -21.02 -8.50 -20.65
CA THR A 101 -22.14 -8.63 -21.59
C THR A 101 -21.93 -7.83 -22.88
N GLU A 102 -21.34 -6.64 -22.77
CA GLU A 102 -21.17 -5.70 -23.89
C GLU A 102 -20.09 -6.15 -24.91
N ASP A 103 -19.16 -7.01 -24.49
CA ASP A 103 -18.08 -7.55 -25.33
C ASP A 103 -18.31 -9.00 -25.78
N GLY A 104 -19.56 -9.48 -25.69
CA GLY A 104 -19.88 -10.87 -26.05
C GLY A 104 -19.24 -11.91 -25.12
N GLY A 105 -18.96 -11.56 -23.87
CA GLY A 105 -18.43 -12.46 -22.86
C GLY A 105 -16.93 -12.69 -22.94
N ALA A 106 -16.16 -11.73 -23.46
CA ALA A 106 -14.69 -11.82 -23.57
C ALA A 106 -13.96 -11.90 -22.21
N TYR A 107 -14.61 -11.43 -21.13
CA TYR A 107 -14.03 -11.36 -19.79
C TYR A 107 -14.97 -11.95 -18.74
N ILE A 108 -14.37 -12.47 -17.67
CA ILE A 108 -15.05 -12.95 -16.47
C ILE A 108 -14.53 -12.13 -15.30
N GLY A 109 -15.41 -11.64 -14.44
CA GLY A 109 -15.05 -10.94 -13.22
C GLY A 109 -15.51 -11.73 -12.00
N ASP A 110 -14.61 -11.90 -11.02
CA ASP A 110 -14.93 -12.43 -9.70
C ASP A 110 -14.79 -11.29 -8.67
N GLU A 111 -15.81 -11.12 -7.83
CA GLU A 111 -15.76 -10.25 -6.66
C GLU A 111 -15.84 -11.11 -5.41
N CYS A 112 -14.80 -11.10 -4.58
CA CYS A 112 -14.71 -11.92 -3.37
C CYS A 112 -14.71 -11.05 -2.11
N ALA A 113 -15.46 -11.45 -1.09
CA ALA A 113 -15.33 -10.91 0.25
C ALA A 113 -13.97 -11.29 0.88
N LEU A 114 -13.47 -10.46 1.80
CA LEU A 114 -12.19 -10.68 2.47
C LEU A 114 -12.35 -10.81 4.00
N LEU A 115 -11.80 -11.87 4.59
CA LEU A 115 -11.74 -12.00 6.05
C LEU A 115 -10.68 -11.08 6.68
N ARG A 116 -9.67 -10.69 5.89
CA ARG A 116 -8.62 -9.76 6.30
C ARG A 116 -8.59 -8.57 5.37
N GLN A 117 -8.55 -7.38 5.96
CA GLN A 117 -8.44 -6.15 5.20
C GLN A 117 -7.05 -6.03 4.53
N PRO A 118 -6.98 -5.66 3.24
CA PRO A 118 -5.72 -5.38 2.57
C PRO A 118 -5.10 -4.10 3.11
N TRP A 119 -3.77 -3.99 2.97
CA TRP A 119 -3.04 -2.81 3.39
C TRP A 119 -3.08 -1.72 2.32
N SER A 120 -2.96 -2.10 1.04
CA SER A 120 -2.87 -1.17 -0.10
C SER A 120 -4.11 -0.31 -0.33
N ASN A 121 -5.26 -0.68 0.24
CA ASN A 121 -6.49 0.10 0.08
C ASN A 121 -6.49 1.40 0.87
N LYS A 122 -5.43 1.71 1.62
CA LYS A 122 -5.46 2.84 2.52
C LYS A 122 -4.09 3.41 2.84
N GLU A 123 -3.95 4.68 2.50
CA GLU A 123 -3.29 5.65 3.36
C GLU A 123 -4.06 5.88 4.70
N GLY A 124 -5.15 5.16 5.01
CA GLY A 124 -5.79 5.25 6.33
C GLY A 124 -7.06 4.41 6.57
N THR A 125 -6.94 3.12 6.93
CA THR A 125 -8.04 2.38 7.61
C THR A 125 -8.22 2.84 9.04
N ALA A 126 -7.47 3.84 9.48
CA ALA A 126 -7.93 4.79 10.48
C ALA A 126 -9.05 5.65 9.87
N GLY A 127 -10.26 5.12 9.71
CA GLY A 127 -11.37 5.97 9.24
C GLY A 127 -12.71 5.28 9.01
N VAL A 128 -12.73 4.10 8.39
CA VAL A 128 -14.02 3.43 8.16
C VAL A 128 -14.33 2.53 9.35
N ARG A 129 -15.03 3.09 10.33
CA ARG A 129 -15.77 2.32 11.32
C ARG A 129 -16.77 1.45 10.53
N ASP A 130 -16.68 0.13 10.67
CA ASP A 130 -17.60 -0.86 10.08
C ASP A 130 -17.45 -1.15 8.56
N GLY A 131 -16.35 -0.75 7.92
CA GLY A 131 -16.11 -1.01 6.49
C GLY A 131 -15.50 -2.37 6.17
N PHE A 132 -15.84 -2.92 4.99
CA PHE A 132 -15.23 -4.14 4.45
C PHE A 132 -14.53 -3.87 3.12
N SER A 133 -13.72 -4.80 2.63
CA SER A 133 -13.07 -4.71 1.31
C SER A 133 -13.38 -5.97 0.55
N ALA A 134 -13.49 -5.85 -0.77
CA ALA A 134 -13.52 -6.98 -1.68
C ALA A 134 -12.25 -7.06 -2.51
N LEU A 135 -11.99 -8.27 -2.99
CA LEU A 135 -10.98 -8.55 -3.99
C LEU A 135 -11.68 -8.78 -5.32
N VAL A 136 -11.40 -7.90 -6.28
CA VAL A 136 -11.91 -7.98 -7.65
C VAL A 136 -10.84 -8.59 -8.54
N ARG A 137 -11.21 -9.62 -9.29
CA ARG A 137 -10.35 -10.32 -10.25
C ARG A 137 -10.99 -10.36 -11.61
N ILE A 138 -10.25 -9.98 -12.64
CA ILE A 138 -10.69 -10.02 -14.03
C ILE A 138 -9.88 -11.06 -14.78
N TYR A 139 -10.57 -11.95 -15.47
CA TYR A 139 -10.00 -13.04 -16.23
C TYR A 139 -10.37 -12.92 -17.71
N SER A 140 -9.53 -13.46 -18.59
CA SER A 140 -9.95 -13.78 -19.95
C SER A 140 -10.92 -14.96 -19.92
N SER A 141 -12.10 -14.83 -20.52
CA SER A 141 -13.02 -15.96 -20.64
C SER A 141 -12.49 -17.07 -21.56
N LYS A 142 -11.66 -16.68 -22.54
CA LYS A 142 -11.08 -17.59 -23.53
C LYS A 142 -9.97 -18.46 -22.96
N THR A 143 -9.07 -17.88 -22.15
CA THR A 143 -7.88 -18.58 -21.65
C THR A 143 -7.96 -18.94 -20.16
N GLY A 144 -8.90 -18.35 -19.41
CA GLY A 144 -8.95 -18.45 -17.95
C GLY A 144 -7.82 -17.70 -17.24
N GLU A 145 -7.00 -16.95 -17.98
CA GLU A 145 -5.86 -16.22 -17.42
C GLU A 145 -6.34 -15.03 -16.60
N LEU A 146 -5.77 -14.86 -15.39
CA LEU A 146 -5.98 -13.67 -14.57
C LEU A 146 -5.26 -12.46 -15.18
N LEU A 147 -6.03 -11.44 -15.54
CA LEU A 147 -5.56 -10.24 -16.24
C LEU A 147 -5.46 -9.00 -15.35
N ALA A 148 -6.28 -8.92 -14.30
CA ALA A 148 -6.20 -7.87 -13.30
C ALA A 148 -6.69 -8.38 -11.95
N GLU A 149 -6.10 -7.86 -10.89
CA GLU A 149 -6.52 -8.09 -9.52
C GLU A 149 -6.36 -6.79 -8.74
N GLU A 150 -7.45 -6.34 -8.12
CA GLU A 150 -7.49 -5.09 -7.37
C GLU A 150 -8.35 -5.24 -6.13
N PHE A 151 -8.02 -4.47 -5.10
CA PHE A 151 -8.81 -4.39 -3.90
C PHE A 151 -9.74 -3.18 -3.98
N VAL A 152 -10.97 -3.33 -3.49
CA VAL A 152 -11.99 -2.27 -3.49
C VAL A 152 -12.52 -2.11 -2.07
N ALA A 153 -12.51 -0.88 -1.56
CA ALA A 153 -13.07 -0.57 -0.24
C ALA A 153 -14.58 -0.33 -0.37
N ASN A 154 -15.35 -0.92 0.55
CA ASN A 154 -16.81 -0.90 0.63
C ASN A 154 -17.47 -0.94 -0.76
N PRO A 155 -17.27 -2.02 -1.53
CA PRO A 155 -17.93 -2.14 -2.82
C PRO A 155 -19.45 -2.03 -2.68
N GLU A 156 -20.06 -1.34 -3.63
CA GLU A 156 -21.50 -1.15 -3.72
C GLU A 156 -22.02 -1.77 -5.02
N GLY A 157 -22.90 -2.75 -4.88
CA GLY A 157 -23.49 -3.44 -6.02
C GLY A 157 -22.57 -4.51 -6.61
N ALA A 158 -22.79 -4.82 -7.89
CA ALA A 158 -22.04 -5.83 -8.64
C ALA A 158 -21.15 -5.16 -9.69
N LEU A 159 -20.25 -5.93 -10.32
CA LEU A 159 -19.44 -5.45 -11.44
C LEU A 159 -20.33 -4.93 -12.59
N HIS A 160 -20.14 -3.66 -12.93
CA HIS A 160 -20.79 -3.00 -14.05
C HIS A 160 -19.89 -3.09 -15.28
N TRP A 161 -20.33 -3.87 -16.27
CA TRP A 161 -19.58 -4.09 -17.50
C TRP A 161 -19.93 -3.06 -18.56
N GLU A 162 -18.92 -2.41 -19.09
CA GLU A 162 -18.99 -1.63 -20.31
C GLU A 162 -18.11 -2.29 -21.38
N LYS A 163 -18.17 -1.74 -22.60
CA LYS A 163 -17.41 -2.26 -23.74
C LYS A 163 -15.89 -2.15 -23.55
N ASP A 164 -15.41 -1.04 -22.98
CA ASP A 164 -13.97 -0.76 -22.89
C ASP A 164 -13.49 -0.73 -21.43
N ASN A 165 -14.38 -0.99 -20.47
CA ASN A 165 -14.03 -0.99 -19.05
C ASN A 165 -15.01 -1.83 -18.21
N VAL A 166 -14.61 -2.12 -16.99
CA VAL A 166 -15.49 -2.61 -15.92
C VAL A 166 -15.37 -1.67 -14.74
N TRP A 167 -16.50 -1.30 -14.16
CA TRP A 167 -16.56 -0.43 -13.00
C TRP A 167 -17.20 -1.13 -11.81
N ILE A 168 -16.66 -0.83 -10.63
CA ILE A 168 -17.27 -1.20 -9.36
C ILE A 168 -17.32 0.04 -8.50
N HIS A 169 -18.53 0.41 -8.09
CA HIS A 169 -18.75 1.49 -7.16
C HIS A 169 -18.25 1.07 -5.78
N GLY A 170 -17.74 2.02 -5.04
CA GLY A 170 -17.46 1.88 -3.62
C GLY A 170 -17.73 3.18 -2.89
N SER A 171 -17.64 3.12 -1.59
CA SER A 171 -17.68 4.33 -0.76
C SER A 171 -16.51 4.31 0.20
N ASP A 172 -15.87 5.46 0.38
CA ASP A 172 -14.86 5.63 1.43
C ASP A 172 -15.20 6.83 2.32
N THR A 173 -14.29 7.16 3.24
CA THR A 173 -14.47 8.30 4.14
C THR A 173 -14.46 9.66 3.43
N GLU A 174 -14.00 9.72 2.19
CA GLU A 174 -13.89 10.95 1.38
C GLU A 174 -15.04 11.10 0.37
N GLY A 175 -15.84 10.05 0.13
CA GLY A 175 -17.07 10.11 -0.66
C GLY A 175 -17.34 8.82 -1.45
N GLU A 176 -18.11 8.95 -2.53
CA GLU A 176 -18.22 7.89 -3.54
C GLU A 176 -16.85 7.70 -4.20
N SER A 177 -16.33 6.48 -4.11
CA SER A 177 -15.15 6.05 -4.84
C SER A 177 -15.57 5.00 -5.87
N GLY A 178 -14.75 4.77 -6.89
CA GLY A 178 -15.06 3.75 -7.87
C GLY A 178 -13.80 3.24 -8.52
N LEU A 179 -13.65 1.93 -8.59
CA LEU A 179 -12.51 1.32 -9.28
C LEU A 179 -12.89 1.03 -10.72
N MET A 180 -12.28 1.77 -11.65
CA MET A 180 -12.39 1.49 -13.09
C MET A 180 -11.21 0.66 -13.58
N ILE A 181 -11.53 -0.40 -14.31
CA ILE A 181 -10.56 -1.25 -14.99
C ILE A 181 -10.82 -1.21 -16.48
N GLU A 182 -9.92 -0.56 -17.21
CA GLU A 182 -9.88 -0.59 -18.68
C GLU A 182 -9.74 -2.04 -19.19
N LEU A 183 -10.44 -2.33 -20.29
CA LEU A 183 -10.44 -3.61 -20.97
C LEU A 183 -9.85 -3.44 -22.39
N PRO A 184 -8.82 -4.22 -22.78
CA PRO A 184 -8.07 -5.15 -21.94
C PRO A 184 -7.24 -4.42 -20.87
N PRO A 185 -7.02 -5.03 -19.68
CA PRO A 185 -6.18 -4.43 -18.65
C PRO A 185 -4.76 -4.15 -19.15
N SER A 186 -4.17 -3.07 -18.65
CA SER A 186 -2.80 -2.69 -19.01
C SER A 186 -1.80 -3.80 -18.66
N ARG A 187 -0.68 -3.86 -19.40
CA ARG A 187 0.39 -4.85 -19.15
C ARG A 187 0.91 -4.83 -17.71
N TRP A 188 0.90 -3.65 -17.08
CA TRP A 188 1.28 -3.52 -15.68
C TRP A 188 0.30 -4.23 -14.75
N ARG A 189 -1.01 -4.05 -14.94
CA ARG A 189 -2.03 -4.76 -14.15
C ARG A 189 -1.97 -6.27 -14.36
N GLN A 190 -1.73 -6.71 -15.59
CA GLN A 190 -1.53 -8.14 -15.89
C GLN A 190 -0.30 -8.71 -15.18
N LEU A 191 0.80 -7.95 -15.11
CA LEU A 191 1.99 -8.38 -14.38
C LEU A 191 1.76 -8.38 -12.87
N LYS A 192 1.11 -7.34 -12.33
CA LYS A 192 0.75 -7.24 -10.91
C LYS A 192 -0.14 -8.41 -10.47
N ALA A 193 -1.13 -8.79 -11.29
CA ALA A 193 -2.04 -9.88 -10.98
C ALA A 193 -1.37 -11.26 -10.96
N LYS A 194 -0.19 -11.41 -11.57
CA LYS A 194 0.61 -12.64 -11.54
C LYS A 194 1.56 -12.72 -10.35
N LEU A 195 1.64 -11.66 -9.54
CA LEU A 195 2.44 -11.69 -8.32
C LEU A 195 1.70 -12.51 -7.24
N PRO A 196 2.41 -13.38 -6.50
CA PRO A 196 1.81 -14.27 -5.49
C PRO A 196 1.13 -13.56 -4.30
#